data_AF-A0A7W2UTM1-F1
#
_entry.id   AF-A0A7W2UTM1-F1
#
_cell.length_a   1.000
_cell.length_b   1.000
_cell.length_c   1.000
_cell.angle_alpha   90.00
_cell.angle_beta   90.00
_cell.angle_gamma   90.00
#
_symmetry.space_group_name_H-M   'P 1'
#
loop_
_entity.id
_entity.type
_entity.pdbx_description
1 polymer ?
#
loop_
_entity_poly.entity_id
_entity_poly.type
_entity_poly.pdbx_seq_one_letter_code
_entity_poly.pdbx_strand_id
1 'polypeptide(L)'
;MNERGLDRDGTIAREGALDRVPAPFVPVVDAARAQVTEAFGRTRLHSAYLYGSIPRGTATPGVSDLDLQLALHDEPTEADRADAKAIEAALDRAFPQIDGVGILLTSTRALLSDLERHDGGFFITCLCTPLLGPDLAEQLPRYRPTALLARETNGDLARVLPHWRAKAAEATTDAHRLTLSRLVGRRIVRTGFTLIMPRWGGWTSDLDQSAELFGRYYPERVEQMRVAASIGRAPSPDHAVLGMLINDLGPWLAAEYTAVHGEKAPRP
;
A
#
# COMPACT_ATOMS: atom_id res chain seq x y z
N MET A 1 15.02 -6.21 -12.92
CA MET A 1 13.75 -6.87 -12.57
C MET A 1 13.38 -7.83 -13.69
N ASN A 2 13.11 -9.10 -13.38
CA ASN A 2 12.53 -10.05 -14.35
C ASN A 2 11.01 -9.86 -14.48
N GLU A 3 10.35 -10.63 -15.33
CA GLU A 3 8.88 -10.58 -15.53
C GLU A 3 8.06 -10.91 -14.27
N ARG A 4 8.70 -11.38 -13.18
CA ARG A 4 8.08 -11.73 -11.91
C ARG A 4 8.37 -10.72 -10.79
N GLY A 5 8.89 -9.54 -11.12
CA GLY A 5 9.14 -8.50 -10.12
C GLY A 5 10.36 -8.78 -9.23
N LEU A 6 11.28 -9.69 -9.63
CA LEU A 6 12.43 -10.08 -8.82
C LEU A 6 13.77 -9.62 -9.40
N ASP A 7 14.75 -9.47 -8.53
CA ASP A 7 16.18 -9.37 -8.86
C ASP A 7 16.78 -10.74 -9.19
N ARG A 8 18.02 -10.74 -9.71
CA ARG A 8 18.72 -11.97 -10.15
C ARG A 8 18.93 -12.99 -9.03
N ASP A 9 19.01 -12.55 -7.78
CA ASP A 9 19.18 -13.40 -6.60
C ASP A 9 17.84 -13.77 -5.92
N GLY A 10 16.73 -13.51 -6.61
CA GLY A 10 15.39 -13.89 -6.20
C GLY A 10 14.76 -12.97 -5.14
N THR A 11 15.39 -11.85 -4.80
CA THR A 11 14.78 -10.84 -3.93
C THR A 11 13.73 -10.04 -4.67
N ILE A 12 12.70 -9.57 -3.97
CA ILE A 12 11.69 -8.66 -4.54
C ILE A 12 12.39 -7.36 -4.90
N ALA A 13 12.36 -7.01 -6.18
CA ALA A 13 12.95 -5.79 -6.68
C ALA A 13 12.09 -4.60 -6.25
N ARG A 14 12.74 -3.47 -5.92
CA ARG A 14 12.03 -2.24 -5.58
C ARG A 14 11.18 -1.79 -6.77
N GLU A 15 9.91 -1.51 -6.52
CA GLU A 15 8.95 -1.22 -7.60
C GLU A 15 9.21 0.12 -8.28
N GLY A 16 9.62 1.12 -7.49
CA GLY A 16 9.78 2.49 -7.96
C GLY A 16 11.24 2.93 -8.10
N ALA A 17 11.43 3.95 -8.93
CA ALA A 17 12.69 4.66 -9.10
C ALA A 17 12.42 6.11 -9.53
N LEU A 18 13.30 7.04 -9.14
CA LEU A 18 13.10 8.47 -9.45
C LEU A 18 13.19 8.76 -10.96
N ASP A 19 13.97 7.98 -11.70
CA ASP A 19 14.10 8.09 -13.16
C ASP A 19 12.86 7.59 -13.92
N ARG A 20 11.94 6.90 -13.24
CA ARG A 20 10.65 6.46 -13.78
C ARG A 20 9.52 7.46 -13.55
N VAL A 21 9.75 8.51 -12.75
CA VAL A 21 8.73 9.53 -12.48
C VAL A 21 8.32 10.18 -13.82
N PRO A 22 7.04 10.11 -14.23
CA PRO A 22 6.62 10.70 -15.49
C PRO A 22 6.78 12.22 -15.46
N ALA A 23 7.15 12.83 -16.59
CA ALA A 23 7.45 14.25 -16.69
C ALA A 23 6.38 15.19 -16.06
N PRO A 24 5.05 14.94 -16.19
CA PRO A 24 4.04 15.76 -15.53
C PRO A 24 4.10 15.78 -13.99
N PHE A 25 4.67 14.74 -13.37
CA PHE A 25 4.75 14.61 -11.90
C PHE A 25 6.06 15.12 -11.31
N VAL A 26 7.08 15.42 -12.14
CA VAL A 26 8.37 15.94 -11.67
C VAL A 26 8.20 17.21 -10.81
N PRO A 27 7.43 18.24 -11.24
CA PRO A 27 7.23 19.43 -10.41
C PRO A 27 6.53 19.15 -9.07
N VAL A 28 5.67 18.13 -9.03
CA VAL A 28 4.97 17.72 -7.80
C VAL A 28 5.96 17.11 -6.81
N VAL A 29 6.84 16.23 -7.29
CA VAL A 29 7.88 15.59 -6.48
C VAL A 29 8.88 16.61 -5.96
N ASP A 30 9.27 17.59 -6.78
CA ASP A 30 10.18 18.66 -6.37
C ASP A 30 9.55 19.56 -5.29
N ALA A 31 8.28 19.91 -5.45
CA ALA A 31 7.55 20.68 -4.45
C ALA A 31 7.37 19.90 -3.14
N ALA A 32 7.06 18.60 -3.21
CA ALA A 32 6.97 17.73 -2.04
C ALA A 32 8.31 17.67 -1.30
N ARG A 33 9.42 17.52 -2.02
CA ARG A 33 10.77 17.53 -1.46
C ARG A 33 11.05 18.84 -0.71
N ALA A 34 10.73 19.99 -1.31
CA ALA A 34 10.95 21.30 -0.71
C ALA A 34 10.11 21.49 0.56
N GLN A 35 8.80 21.25 0.48
CA GLN A 35 7.89 21.44 1.62
C GLN A 35 8.19 20.51 2.79
N VAL A 36 8.49 19.23 2.53
CA VAL A 36 8.88 18.28 3.58
C VAL A 36 10.20 18.71 4.25
N THR A 37 11.16 19.18 3.46
CA THR A 37 12.44 19.66 4.00
C THR A 37 12.24 20.87 4.90
N GLU A 38 11.40 21.82 4.50
CA GLU A 38 11.14 23.05 5.25
C GLU A 38 10.36 22.78 6.55
N ALA A 39 9.31 21.97 6.50
CA ALA A 39 8.46 21.72 7.66
C ALA A 39 9.13 20.83 8.72
N PHE A 40 9.80 19.76 8.31
CA PHE A 40 10.35 18.78 9.26
C PHE A 40 11.83 19.03 9.58
N GLY A 41 12.59 19.57 8.63
CA GLY A 41 14.03 19.79 8.81
C GLY A 41 14.81 18.51 9.12
N ARG A 42 16.12 18.65 9.35
CA ARG A 42 17.01 17.50 9.61
C ARG A 42 16.94 16.95 11.04
N THR A 43 16.28 17.65 11.95
CA THR A 43 16.18 17.25 13.35
C THR A 43 14.99 16.34 13.61
N ARG A 44 13.86 16.54 12.91
CA ARG A 44 12.68 15.67 13.01
C ARG A 44 12.71 14.56 11.95
N LEU A 45 13.07 14.89 10.71
CA LEU A 45 13.07 13.94 9.59
C LEU A 45 14.38 13.14 9.55
N HIS A 46 14.27 11.82 9.59
CA HIS A 46 15.36 10.94 9.22
C HIS A 46 15.42 10.78 7.68
N SER A 47 14.32 10.35 7.07
CA SER A 47 14.24 10.09 5.64
C SER A 47 12.81 10.20 5.12
N ALA A 48 12.63 10.52 3.84
CA ALA A 48 11.33 10.48 3.17
C ALA A 48 11.38 9.63 1.91
N TYR A 49 10.25 9.02 1.56
CA TYR A 49 10.13 8.13 0.42
C TYR A 49 8.87 8.42 -0.38
N LEU A 50 8.95 8.24 -1.70
CA LEU A 50 7.80 8.17 -2.60
C LEU A 50 7.36 6.71 -2.72
N TYR A 51 6.06 6.43 -2.73
CA TYR A 51 5.54 5.12 -3.13
C TYR A 51 4.35 5.28 -4.07
N GLY A 52 3.72 4.17 -4.46
CA GLY A 52 2.53 4.21 -5.31
C GLY A 52 2.85 4.37 -6.80
N SER A 53 1.89 4.87 -7.58
CA SER A 53 1.96 4.88 -9.05
C SER A 53 3.02 5.83 -9.62
N ILE A 54 3.33 6.93 -8.92
CA ILE A 54 4.27 7.96 -9.39
C ILE A 54 5.69 7.41 -9.56
N PRO A 55 6.36 6.87 -8.53
CA PRO A 55 7.71 6.34 -8.69
C PRO A 55 7.74 5.05 -9.52
N ARG A 56 6.60 4.38 -9.73
CA ARG A 56 6.49 3.22 -10.65
C ARG A 56 6.42 3.61 -12.13
N GLY A 57 6.20 4.88 -12.43
CA GLY A 57 6.01 5.35 -13.80
C GLY A 57 4.64 4.99 -14.40
N THR A 58 3.67 4.64 -13.57
CA THR A 58 2.32 4.25 -14.00
C THR A 58 1.25 5.28 -13.59
N ALA A 59 1.68 6.47 -13.17
CA ALA A 59 0.76 7.52 -12.74
C ALA A 59 0.07 8.19 -13.93
N THR A 60 -1.21 8.48 -13.75
CA THR A 60 -2.06 9.15 -14.75
C THR A 60 -2.47 10.52 -14.21
N PRO A 61 -2.19 11.63 -14.95
CA PRO A 61 -2.58 12.97 -14.52
C PRO A 61 -4.09 13.09 -14.25
N GLY A 62 -4.43 13.74 -13.13
CA GLY A 62 -5.81 13.95 -12.67
C GLY A 62 -6.48 12.69 -12.11
N VAL A 63 -5.74 11.59 -11.93
CA VAL A 63 -6.27 10.30 -11.45
C VAL A 63 -5.40 9.71 -10.34
N SER A 64 -4.07 9.89 -10.41
CA SER A 64 -3.14 9.34 -9.42
C SER A 64 -2.91 10.29 -8.25
N ASP A 65 -2.82 9.73 -7.05
CA ASP A 65 -2.43 10.38 -5.81
C ASP A 65 -0.90 10.56 -5.70
N LEU A 66 -0.48 11.52 -4.88
CA LEU A 66 0.88 11.58 -4.36
C LEU A 66 0.97 10.87 -3.01
N ASP A 67 1.77 9.82 -2.96
CA ASP A 67 1.95 8.96 -1.79
C ASP A 67 3.36 9.10 -1.21
N LEU A 68 3.45 9.47 0.07
CA LEU A 68 4.71 9.72 0.78
C LEU A 68 4.76 8.98 2.12
N GLN A 69 5.93 8.41 2.42
CA GLN A 69 6.26 7.91 3.75
C GLN A 69 7.39 8.75 4.32
N LEU A 70 7.15 9.38 5.46
CA LEU A 70 8.13 10.13 6.23
C LEU A 70 8.53 9.28 7.44
N ALA A 71 9.82 8.95 7.51
CA ALA A 71 10.41 8.31 8.67
C ALA A 71 11.00 9.40 9.58
N LEU A 72 10.44 9.54 10.78
CA LEU A 72 10.87 10.51 11.78
C LEU A 72 11.89 9.89 12.73
N HIS A 73 12.76 10.70 13.32
CA HIS A 73 13.67 10.23 14.36
C HIS A 73 12.90 9.69 15.57
N ASP A 74 11.87 10.42 16.00
CA ASP A 74 11.02 10.10 17.16
C ASP A 74 9.60 9.68 16.74
N GLU A 75 8.76 9.33 17.72
CA GLU A 75 7.34 9.06 17.48
C GLU A 75 6.60 10.30 16.95
N PRO A 76 5.78 10.17 15.89
CA PRO A 76 5.02 11.29 15.37
C PRO A 76 4.07 11.89 16.40
N THR A 77 4.22 13.19 16.63
CA THR A 77 3.35 14.01 17.47
C THR A 77 2.15 14.54 16.70
N GLU A 78 1.17 15.11 17.40
CA GLU A 78 0.05 15.80 16.74
C GLU A 78 0.50 17.02 15.92
N ALA A 79 1.61 17.68 16.32
CA ALA A 79 2.20 18.75 15.54
C ALA A 79 2.78 18.22 14.22
N ASP A 80 3.47 17.06 14.23
CA ASP A 80 3.93 16.40 13.02
C ASP A 80 2.77 16.06 12.07
N ARG A 81 1.65 15.58 12.62
CA ARG A 81 0.44 15.28 11.84
C ARG A 81 -0.18 16.54 11.25
N ALA A 82 -0.23 17.63 12.01
CA ALA A 82 -0.74 18.90 11.52
C ALA A 82 0.12 19.46 10.37
N ASP A 83 1.45 19.41 10.51
CA ASP A 83 2.38 19.82 9.46
C ASP A 83 2.22 18.98 8.19
N ALA A 84 2.11 17.65 8.33
CA ALA A 84 1.85 16.75 7.20
C ALA A 84 0.52 17.11 6.50
N LYS A 85 -0.56 17.35 7.25
CA LYS A 85 -1.85 17.76 6.68
C LYS A 85 -1.78 19.11 5.96
N ALA A 86 -0.97 20.05 6.46
CA ALA A 86 -0.75 21.32 5.79
C ALA A 86 -0.03 21.15 4.44
N ILE A 87 0.98 20.28 4.38
CA ILE A 87 1.69 19.92 3.14
C ILE A 87 0.75 19.22 2.16
N GLU A 88 0.00 18.21 2.60
CA GLU A 88 -0.99 17.52 1.78
C GLU A 88 -1.94 18.52 1.11
N ALA A 89 -2.55 19.42 1.90
CA ALA A 89 -3.49 20.40 1.40
C ALA A 89 -2.84 21.44 0.47
N ALA A 90 -1.58 21.82 0.71
CA ALA A 90 -0.86 22.75 -0.14
C ALA A 90 -0.51 22.15 -1.50
N LEU A 91 -0.02 20.91 -1.53
CA LEU A 91 0.31 20.20 -2.77
C LEU A 91 -0.94 19.87 -3.59
N ASP A 92 -2.00 19.38 -2.95
CA ASP A 92 -3.27 19.05 -3.62
C ASP A 92 -3.88 20.28 -4.32
N ARG A 93 -3.85 21.45 -3.67
CA ARG A 93 -4.30 22.70 -4.28
C ARG A 93 -3.40 23.20 -5.42
N ALA A 94 -2.10 22.95 -5.33
CA ALA A 94 -1.13 23.51 -6.27
C ALA A 94 -1.00 22.71 -7.58
N PHE A 95 -1.33 21.41 -7.55
CA PHE A 95 -1.00 20.49 -8.63
C PHE A 95 -2.24 19.73 -9.13
N PRO A 96 -2.92 20.20 -10.19
CA PRO A 96 -4.11 19.53 -10.72
C PRO A 96 -3.81 18.17 -11.37
N GLN A 97 -2.53 17.81 -11.58
CA GLN A 97 -2.15 16.49 -12.07
C GLN A 97 -2.27 15.38 -11.02
N ILE A 98 -2.44 15.69 -9.73
CA ILE A 98 -2.69 14.70 -8.67
C ILE A 98 -4.16 14.73 -8.23
N ASP A 99 -4.66 13.58 -7.76
CA ASP A 99 -5.98 13.41 -7.14
C ASP A 99 -5.80 13.07 -5.65
N GLY A 100 -5.31 14.04 -4.88
CA GLY A 100 -5.00 13.87 -3.46
C GLY A 100 -3.53 13.61 -3.13
N VAL A 101 -3.23 13.76 -1.84
CA VAL A 101 -1.92 13.50 -1.24
C VAL A 101 -2.11 12.69 0.05
N GLY A 102 -1.30 11.65 0.22
CA GLY A 102 -1.21 10.87 1.45
C GLY A 102 0.20 10.91 2.04
N ILE A 103 0.34 11.45 3.25
CA ILE A 103 1.59 11.45 4.01
C ILE A 103 1.45 10.51 5.21
N LEU A 104 2.19 9.40 5.16
CA LEU A 104 2.38 8.50 6.30
C LEU A 104 3.52 9.01 7.17
N LEU A 105 3.32 9.02 8.49
CA LEU A 105 4.32 9.37 9.49
C LEU A 105 4.59 8.17 10.37
N THR A 106 5.86 7.79 10.51
CA THR A 106 6.27 6.65 11.36
C THR A 106 7.66 6.90 11.92
N SER A 107 7.92 6.50 13.16
CA SER A 107 9.28 6.59 13.71
C SER A 107 10.21 5.56 13.06
N THR A 108 11.49 5.91 12.95
CA THR A 108 12.55 4.97 12.55
C THR A 108 12.58 3.75 13.48
N ARG A 109 12.40 3.97 14.80
CA ARG A 109 12.30 2.90 15.81
C ARG A 109 11.18 1.90 15.48
N ALA A 110 10.01 2.37 15.10
CA ALA A 110 8.89 1.50 14.73
C ALA A 110 9.18 0.76 13.42
N LEU A 111 9.64 1.46 12.37
CA LEU A 111 9.94 0.86 11.05
C LEU A 111 11.05 -0.20 11.11
N LEU A 112 12.00 -0.08 12.03
CA LEU A 112 13.11 -1.01 12.22
C LEU A 112 12.82 -2.06 13.32
N SER A 113 11.66 -2.03 13.96
CA SER A 113 11.31 -2.97 15.02
C SER A 113 11.09 -4.39 14.48
N ASP A 114 11.29 -5.40 15.33
CA ASP A 114 11.01 -6.80 14.98
C ASP A 114 9.54 -7.01 14.58
N LEU A 115 8.63 -6.24 15.18
CA LEU A 115 7.19 -6.29 14.89
C LEU A 115 6.87 -5.83 13.46
N GLU A 116 7.56 -4.80 12.96
CA GLU A 116 7.36 -4.27 11.61
C GLU A 116 8.33 -4.86 10.58
N ARG A 117 9.23 -5.75 11.00
CA ARG A 117 10.31 -6.30 10.17
C ARG A 117 9.83 -6.95 8.88
N HIS A 118 8.60 -7.45 8.81
CA HIS A 118 8.02 -8.04 7.59
C HIS A 118 6.74 -7.35 7.13
N ASP A 119 6.47 -6.14 7.61
CA ASP A 119 5.38 -5.28 7.12
C ASP A 119 5.92 -3.89 6.78
N GLY A 120 6.09 -3.00 7.77
CA GLY A 120 6.72 -1.69 7.56
C GLY A 120 8.10 -1.78 6.90
N GLY A 121 8.95 -2.72 7.31
CA GLY A 121 10.26 -2.93 6.69
C GLY A 121 10.17 -3.37 5.22
N PHE A 122 9.20 -4.23 4.89
CA PHE A 122 8.94 -4.66 3.52
C PHE A 122 8.44 -3.49 2.67
N PHE A 123 7.51 -2.72 3.21
CA PHE A 123 6.99 -1.51 2.59
C PHE A 123 8.14 -0.54 2.23
N ILE A 124 9.02 -0.24 3.18
CA ILE A 124 10.19 0.62 2.94
C ILE A 124 11.14 0.04 1.87
N THR A 125 11.46 -1.25 1.96
CA THR A 125 12.50 -1.83 1.11
C THR A 125 12.05 -2.07 -0.33
N CYS A 126 10.80 -2.49 -0.51
CA CYS A 126 10.30 -2.96 -1.80
C CYS A 126 9.32 -1.99 -2.47
N LEU A 127 8.55 -1.22 -1.69
CA LEU A 127 7.45 -0.40 -2.21
C LEU A 127 7.77 1.11 -2.19
N CYS A 128 8.70 1.53 -1.33
CA CYS A 128 9.13 2.92 -1.19
C CYS A 128 10.40 3.21 -1.99
N THR A 129 10.42 4.33 -2.69
CA THR A 129 11.56 4.89 -3.44
C THR A 129 12.19 6.01 -2.63
N PRO A 130 13.51 5.99 -2.36
CA PRO A 130 14.14 7.01 -1.53
C PRO A 130 14.00 8.39 -2.16
N LEU A 131 13.55 9.36 -1.37
CA LEU A 131 13.40 10.75 -1.77
C LEU A 131 14.40 11.62 -1.02
N LEU A 132 14.37 11.62 0.31
CA LEU A 132 15.22 12.44 1.19
C LEU A 132 15.89 11.57 2.26
N GLY A 133 17.10 11.96 2.66
CA GLY A 133 17.83 11.29 3.74
C GLY A 133 18.42 9.92 3.36
N PRO A 134 19.06 9.24 4.31
CA PRO A 134 19.60 7.89 4.10
C PRO A 134 18.49 6.84 3.98
N ASP A 135 18.72 5.81 3.17
CA ASP A 135 17.76 4.75 2.90
C ASP A 135 17.74 3.70 4.03
N LEU A 136 16.61 3.60 4.74
CA LEU A 136 16.42 2.62 5.80
C LEU A 136 16.46 1.18 5.29
N ALA A 137 16.26 0.94 3.99
CA ALA A 137 16.37 -0.38 3.39
C ALA A 137 17.75 -1.02 3.61
N GLU A 138 18.81 -0.23 3.84
CA GLU A 138 20.16 -0.73 4.15
C GLU A 138 20.23 -1.50 5.47
N GLN A 139 19.28 -1.25 6.39
CA GLN A 139 19.18 -1.92 7.69
C GLN A 139 18.09 -3.00 7.73
N LEU A 140 17.39 -3.21 6.62
CA LEU A 140 16.23 -4.09 6.52
C LEU A 140 16.56 -5.34 5.69
N PRO A 141 15.78 -6.42 5.86
CA PRO A 141 15.92 -7.62 5.04
C PRO A 141 15.83 -7.36 3.55
N ARG A 142 16.58 -8.13 2.76
CA ARG A 142 16.28 -8.28 1.33
C ARG A 142 15.19 -9.32 1.14
N TYR A 143 13.96 -8.85 0.97
CA TYR A 143 12.75 -9.67 1.01
C TYR A 143 12.63 -10.64 -0.15
N ARG A 144 12.01 -11.79 0.13
CA ARG A 144 11.64 -12.82 -0.85
C ARG A 144 10.16 -13.17 -0.67
N PRO A 145 9.47 -13.63 -1.74
CA PRO A 145 8.07 -14.03 -1.68
C PRO A 145 7.92 -15.31 -0.84
N THR A 146 7.80 -15.15 0.49
CA THR A 146 7.75 -16.25 1.46
C THR A 146 6.43 -16.26 2.20
N ALA A 147 6.06 -17.41 2.77
CA ALA A 147 4.87 -17.52 3.62
C ALA A 147 4.93 -16.57 4.83
N LEU A 148 6.12 -16.37 5.41
CA LEU A 148 6.34 -15.39 6.47
C LEU A 148 5.98 -13.97 6.01
N LEU A 149 6.49 -13.55 4.84
CA LEU A 149 6.19 -12.23 4.30
C LEU A 149 4.69 -12.06 3.98
N ALA A 150 4.06 -13.10 3.41
CA ALA A 150 2.63 -13.11 3.18
C ALA A 150 1.87 -12.88 4.50
N ARG A 151 2.09 -13.76 5.48
CA ARG A 151 1.49 -13.71 6.81
C ARG A 151 1.62 -12.33 7.47
N GLU A 152 2.82 -11.79 7.51
CA GLU A 152 3.07 -10.52 8.22
C GLU A 152 2.52 -9.30 7.48
N THR A 153 2.30 -9.35 6.16
CA THR A 153 1.73 -8.22 5.41
C THR A 153 0.20 -8.22 5.36
N ASN A 154 -0.44 -9.38 5.25
CA ASN A 154 -1.89 -9.48 5.00
C ASN A 154 -2.63 -10.57 5.82
N GLY A 155 -1.97 -11.25 6.76
CA GLY A 155 -2.58 -12.28 7.61
C GLY A 155 -3.51 -11.78 8.73
N ASP A 156 -4.05 -10.57 8.61
CA ASP A 156 -4.96 -9.92 9.57
C ASP A 156 -6.37 -9.67 9.00
N LEU A 157 -6.67 -10.21 7.80
CA LEU A 157 -7.96 -9.97 7.13
C LEU A 157 -9.16 -10.31 8.04
N ALA A 158 -9.08 -11.41 8.80
CA ALA A 158 -10.11 -11.81 9.75
C ALA A 158 -10.41 -10.73 10.82
N ARG A 159 -9.39 -9.97 11.24
CA ARG A 159 -9.50 -8.92 12.26
C ARG A 159 -10.14 -7.64 11.70
N VAL A 160 -9.94 -7.33 10.42
CA VAL A 160 -10.47 -6.10 9.80
C VAL A 160 -11.89 -6.27 9.24
N LEU A 161 -12.33 -7.48 8.92
CA LEU A 161 -13.66 -7.74 8.35
C LEU A 161 -14.83 -7.24 9.22
N PRO A 162 -14.86 -7.45 10.55
CA PRO A 162 -15.94 -6.92 11.40
C PRO A 162 -16.05 -5.39 11.33
N HIS A 163 -14.91 -4.70 11.29
CA HIS A 163 -14.86 -3.24 11.16
C HIS A 163 -15.42 -2.78 9.80
N TRP A 164 -15.10 -3.49 8.72
CA TRP A 164 -15.65 -3.18 7.41
C TRP A 164 -17.16 -3.39 7.35
N ARG A 165 -17.70 -4.41 8.04
CA ARG A 165 -19.16 -4.61 8.15
C ARG A 165 -19.82 -3.45 8.88
N ALA A 166 -19.25 -3.01 10.00
CA ALA A 166 -19.76 -1.86 10.75
C ALA A 166 -19.74 -0.59 9.88
N LYS A 167 -18.60 -0.30 9.24
CA LYS A 167 -18.47 0.83 8.31
C LYS A 167 -19.44 0.75 7.13
N ALA A 168 -19.68 -0.43 6.58
CA ALA A 168 -20.63 -0.61 5.48
C ALA A 168 -22.08 -0.35 5.92
N ALA A 169 -22.43 -0.70 7.17
CA ALA A 169 -23.74 -0.42 7.74
C ALA A 169 -23.93 1.07 8.07
N GLU A 170 -22.87 1.76 8.49
CA GLU A 170 -22.85 3.19 8.81
C GLU A 170 -22.71 4.10 7.58
N ALA A 171 -22.26 3.57 6.44
CA ALA A 171 -22.04 4.33 5.22
C ALA A 171 -23.39 4.75 4.60
N THR A 172 -23.88 5.93 4.98
CA THR A 172 -25.14 6.51 4.50
C THR A 172 -25.00 7.30 3.21
N THR A 173 -23.78 7.70 2.83
CA THR A 173 -23.50 8.50 1.62
C THR A 173 -22.70 7.71 0.59
N ASP A 174 -22.86 8.06 -0.69
CA ASP A 174 -22.09 7.44 -1.77
C ASP A 174 -20.59 7.73 -1.65
N ALA A 175 -20.21 8.92 -1.17
CA ALA A 175 -18.81 9.26 -0.89
C ALA A 175 -18.18 8.31 0.14
N HIS A 176 -18.90 7.98 1.22
CA HIS A 176 -18.43 6.99 2.21
C HIS A 176 -18.31 5.60 1.58
N ARG A 177 -19.28 5.20 0.75
CA ARG A 177 -19.27 3.89 0.08
C ARG A 177 -18.15 3.75 -0.95
N LEU A 178 -17.88 4.80 -1.74
CA LEU A 178 -16.76 4.86 -2.68
C LEU A 178 -15.42 4.72 -1.97
N THR A 179 -15.24 5.43 -0.86
CA THR A 179 -14.02 5.34 -0.04
C THR A 179 -13.83 3.94 0.52
N LEU A 180 -14.89 3.35 1.08
CA LEU A 180 -14.86 2.00 1.64
C LEU A 180 -14.61 0.94 0.56
N SER A 181 -15.28 1.03 -0.59
CA SER A 181 -15.15 0.03 -1.66
C SER A 181 -13.76 0.04 -2.28
N ARG A 182 -13.17 1.23 -2.50
CA ARG A 182 -11.76 1.36 -2.92
C ARG A 182 -10.82 0.62 -1.95
N LEU A 183 -10.98 0.89 -0.65
CA LEU A 183 -10.15 0.27 0.40
C LEU A 183 -10.31 -1.25 0.43
N VAL A 184 -11.56 -1.73 0.47
CA VAL A 184 -11.87 -3.16 0.54
C VAL A 184 -11.36 -3.89 -0.70
N GLY A 185 -11.65 -3.37 -1.90
CA GLY A 185 -11.19 -3.96 -3.17
C GLY A 185 -9.67 -4.12 -3.21
N ARG A 186 -8.92 -3.04 -2.91
CA ARG A 186 -7.44 -3.10 -2.89
C ARG A 186 -6.91 -4.09 -1.85
N ARG A 187 -7.48 -4.12 -0.65
CA ARG A 187 -7.02 -5.02 0.43
C ARG A 187 -7.34 -6.47 0.13
N ILE A 188 -8.52 -6.77 -0.43
CA ILE A 188 -8.90 -8.12 -0.85
C ILE A 188 -7.96 -8.64 -1.94
N VAL A 189 -7.69 -7.84 -2.98
CA VAL A 189 -6.77 -8.25 -4.06
C VAL A 189 -5.35 -8.48 -3.54
N ARG A 190 -4.82 -7.58 -2.71
CA ARG A 190 -3.49 -7.77 -2.10
C ARG A 190 -3.42 -9.01 -1.21
N THR A 191 -4.49 -9.31 -0.48
CA THR A 191 -4.57 -10.53 0.34
C THR A 191 -4.65 -11.77 -0.56
N GLY A 192 -5.50 -11.77 -1.59
CA GLY A 192 -5.59 -12.87 -2.56
C GLY A 192 -4.27 -13.11 -3.30
N PHE A 193 -3.58 -12.06 -3.71
CA PHE A 193 -2.27 -12.18 -4.34
C PHE A 193 -1.23 -12.75 -3.37
N THR A 194 -1.12 -12.19 -2.16
CA THR A 194 -0.12 -12.67 -1.19
C THR A 194 -0.40 -14.09 -0.69
N LEU A 195 -1.65 -14.56 -0.78
CA LEU A 195 -1.99 -15.97 -0.54
C LEU A 195 -1.21 -16.89 -1.48
N ILE A 196 -1.13 -16.55 -2.77
CA ILE A 196 -0.47 -17.37 -3.79
C ILE A 196 0.99 -16.98 -4.03
N MET A 197 1.42 -15.82 -3.52
CA MET A 197 2.73 -15.22 -3.79
C MET A 197 3.90 -16.18 -3.54
N PRO A 198 3.98 -16.95 -2.44
CA PRO A 198 5.11 -17.86 -2.22
C PRO A 198 5.16 -19.01 -3.23
N ARG A 199 4.01 -19.51 -3.67
CA ARG A 199 3.91 -20.59 -4.66
C ARG A 199 4.15 -20.10 -6.08
N TRP A 200 3.67 -18.89 -6.40
CA TRP A 200 3.97 -18.23 -7.68
C TRP A 200 5.43 -17.80 -7.78
N GLY A 201 6.06 -17.39 -6.68
CA GLY A 201 7.48 -17.04 -6.63
C GLY A 201 7.77 -15.72 -7.36
N GLY A 202 7.02 -14.66 -7.06
CA GLY A 202 7.18 -13.33 -7.63
C GLY A 202 6.46 -12.26 -6.83
N TRP A 203 6.57 -11.01 -7.28
CA TRP A 203 5.85 -9.86 -6.71
C TRP A 203 5.23 -8.99 -7.81
N THR A 204 4.03 -8.47 -7.56
CA THR A 204 3.42 -7.40 -8.35
C THR A 204 2.46 -6.60 -7.47
N SER A 205 2.32 -5.31 -7.75
CA SER A 205 1.28 -4.46 -7.17
C SER A 205 0.20 -4.07 -8.18
N ASP A 206 0.26 -4.59 -9.41
CA ASP A 206 -0.81 -4.42 -10.38
C ASP A 206 -2.02 -5.27 -9.94
N LEU A 207 -3.18 -4.63 -9.76
CA LEU A 207 -4.37 -5.28 -9.23
C LEU A 207 -4.99 -6.27 -10.21
N ASP A 208 -4.95 -5.98 -11.51
CA ASP A 208 -5.51 -6.86 -12.52
C ASP A 208 -4.63 -8.10 -12.67
N GLN A 209 -3.31 -7.91 -12.76
CA GLN A 209 -2.35 -9.00 -12.77
C GLN A 209 -2.45 -9.86 -11.50
N SER A 210 -2.60 -9.22 -10.34
CA SER A 210 -2.81 -9.91 -9.06
C SER A 210 -4.05 -10.79 -9.09
N ALA A 211 -5.17 -10.28 -9.61
CA ALA A 211 -6.42 -11.03 -9.73
C ALA A 211 -6.30 -12.22 -10.70
N GLU A 212 -5.68 -12.02 -11.87
CA GLU A 212 -5.45 -13.08 -12.85
C GLU A 212 -4.51 -14.17 -12.30
N LEU A 213 -3.44 -13.78 -11.60
CA LEU A 213 -2.52 -14.73 -10.98
C LEU A 213 -3.22 -15.53 -9.88
N PHE A 214 -4.03 -14.89 -9.05
CA PHE A 214 -4.87 -15.57 -8.05
C PHE A 214 -5.80 -16.60 -8.70
N GLY A 215 -6.47 -16.23 -9.79
CA GLY A 215 -7.41 -17.10 -10.51
C GLY A 215 -6.80 -18.39 -11.06
N ARG A 216 -5.47 -18.44 -11.27
CA ARG A 216 -4.77 -19.67 -11.68
C ARG A 216 -4.72 -20.73 -10.59
N TYR A 217 -4.85 -20.32 -9.32
CA TYR A 217 -4.82 -21.22 -8.16
C TYR A 217 -6.21 -21.44 -7.56
N TYR A 218 -7.10 -20.44 -7.67
CA TYR A 218 -8.47 -20.48 -7.15
C TYR A 218 -9.48 -20.06 -8.24
N PRO A 219 -9.66 -20.89 -9.29
CA PRO A 219 -10.48 -20.56 -10.45
C PRO A 219 -11.95 -20.32 -10.11
N GLU A 220 -12.47 -20.95 -9.06
CA GLU A 220 -13.84 -20.79 -8.58
C GLU A 220 -14.12 -19.41 -7.96
N ARG A 221 -13.07 -18.66 -7.57
CA ARG A 221 -13.17 -17.32 -6.97
C ARG A 221 -12.65 -16.21 -7.89
N VAL A 222 -12.18 -16.52 -9.09
CA VAL A 222 -11.51 -15.54 -9.99
C VAL A 222 -12.41 -14.37 -10.37
N GLU A 223 -13.68 -14.62 -10.66
CA GLU A 223 -14.60 -13.53 -11.05
C GLU A 223 -14.82 -12.54 -9.91
N GLN A 224 -14.94 -13.02 -8.67
CA GLN A 224 -15.05 -12.17 -7.49
C GLN A 224 -13.77 -11.35 -7.29
N MET A 225 -12.61 -11.96 -7.56
CA MET A 225 -11.32 -11.28 -7.47
C MET A 225 -11.13 -10.22 -8.58
N ARG A 226 -11.59 -10.48 -9.81
CA ARG A 226 -11.62 -9.50 -10.91
C ARG A 226 -12.49 -8.31 -10.56
N VAL A 227 -13.66 -8.55 -9.96
CA VAL A 227 -14.52 -7.47 -9.43
C VAL A 227 -13.76 -6.68 -8.35
N ALA A 228 -13.09 -7.35 -7.41
CA ALA A 228 -12.30 -6.67 -6.37
C ALA A 228 -11.20 -5.77 -6.97
N ALA A 229 -10.51 -6.22 -8.02
CA ALA A 229 -9.49 -5.44 -8.73
C ALA A 229 -10.08 -4.23 -9.46
N SER A 230 -11.20 -4.41 -10.17
CA SER A 230 -11.92 -3.31 -10.81
C SER A 230 -12.33 -2.25 -9.79
N ILE A 231 -12.91 -2.67 -8.65
CA ILE A 231 -13.37 -1.77 -7.59
C ILE A 231 -12.22 -1.06 -6.89
N GLY A 232 -11.08 -1.73 -6.73
CA GLY A 232 -9.86 -1.11 -6.19
C GLY A 232 -9.32 0.02 -7.07
N ARG A 233 -9.57 -0.02 -8.38
CA ARG A 233 -9.17 1.04 -9.34
C ARG A 233 -10.26 2.09 -9.50
N ALA A 234 -11.47 1.66 -9.84
CA ALA A 234 -12.65 2.49 -10.04
C ALA A 234 -13.71 2.11 -8.99
N PRO A 235 -13.75 2.81 -7.83
CA PRO A 235 -14.68 2.47 -6.76
C PRO A 235 -16.13 2.62 -7.19
N SER A 236 -17.01 1.83 -6.57
CA SER A 236 -18.45 1.87 -6.78
C SER A 236 -19.18 2.12 -5.46
N PRO A 237 -20.30 2.87 -5.44
CA PRO A 237 -21.14 2.99 -4.25
C PRO A 237 -22.10 1.80 -4.09
N ASP A 238 -22.04 0.79 -4.97
CA ASP A 238 -22.94 -0.37 -4.96
C ASP A 238 -22.77 -1.24 -3.71
N HIS A 239 -23.85 -1.33 -2.92
CA HIS A 239 -23.94 -2.16 -1.73
C HIS A 239 -23.80 -3.66 -1.99
N ALA A 240 -24.29 -4.16 -3.14
CA ALA A 240 -24.21 -5.57 -3.47
C ALA A 240 -22.76 -6.00 -3.69
N VAL A 241 -21.97 -5.13 -4.34
CA VAL A 241 -20.53 -5.35 -4.54
C VAL A 241 -19.79 -5.34 -3.21
N LEU A 242 -20.03 -4.34 -2.36
CA LEU A 242 -19.44 -4.32 -1.00
C LEU A 242 -19.84 -5.54 -0.18
N GLY A 243 -21.11 -5.94 -0.25
CA GLY A 243 -21.63 -7.14 0.41
C GLY A 243 -20.91 -8.41 -0.05
N MET A 244 -20.72 -8.59 -1.36
CA MET A 244 -19.98 -9.72 -1.93
C MET A 244 -18.54 -9.77 -1.41
N LEU A 245 -17.83 -8.63 -1.41
CA LEU A 245 -16.44 -8.57 -0.97
C LEU A 245 -16.29 -8.81 0.55
N ILE A 246 -17.17 -8.26 1.38
CA ILE A 246 -17.05 -8.27 2.84
C ILE A 246 -17.69 -9.51 3.48
N ASN A 247 -18.76 -10.04 2.89
CA ASN A 247 -19.57 -11.10 3.50
C ASN A 247 -19.42 -12.47 2.83
N ASP A 248 -18.90 -12.55 1.60
CA ASP A 248 -18.62 -13.82 0.92
C ASP A 248 -17.12 -14.01 0.65
N LEU A 249 -16.52 -13.22 -0.25
CA LEU A 249 -15.12 -13.43 -0.64
C LEU A 249 -14.15 -13.21 0.53
N GLY A 250 -14.36 -12.16 1.32
CA GLY A 250 -13.49 -11.80 2.45
C GLY A 250 -13.39 -12.90 3.53
N PRO A 251 -14.51 -13.41 4.07
CA PRO A 251 -14.48 -14.48 5.07
C PRO A 251 -13.84 -15.78 4.57
N TRP A 252 -14.15 -16.18 3.33
CA TRP A 252 -13.49 -17.33 2.71
C TRP A 252 -11.98 -17.09 2.59
N LEU A 253 -11.58 -15.93 2.07
CA LEU A 253 -10.17 -15.58 1.88
C LEU A 253 -9.43 -15.52 3.22
N ALA A 254 -10.04 -14.99 4.27
CA ALA A 254 -9.44 -14.94 5.59
C ALA A 254 -9.21 -16.35 6.17
N ALA A 255 -10.18 -17.26 6.05
CA ALA A 255 -10.05 -18.63 6.51
C ALA A 255 -8.95 -19.39 5.73
N GLU A 256 -8.96 -19.27 4.40
CA GLU A 256 -7.94 -19.89 3.53
C GLU A 256 -6.54 -19.32 3.83
N TYR A 257 -6.43 -18.01 4.04
CA TYR A 257 -5.16 -17.37 4.36
C TYR A 257 -4.57 -17.87 5.68
N THR A 258 -5.40 -17.98 6.71
CA THR A 258 -4.98 -18.55 8.00
C THR A 258 -4.58 -20.02 7.86
N ALA A 259 -5.28 -20.80 7.04
CA ALA A 259 -4.93 -22.20 6.80
C ALA A 259 -3.57 -22.37 6.08
N VAL A 260 -3.26 -21.50 5.12
CA VAL A 260 -2.04 -21.60 4.30
C VAL A 260 -0.83 -20.93 4.96
N HIS A 261 -0.99 -19.73 5.51
CA HIS A 261 0.12 -18.91 6.02
C HIS A 261 0.09 -18.70 7.53
N GLY A 262 -1.02 -19.01 8.20
CA GLY A 262 -1.25 -18.66 9.60
C GLY A 262 -1.69 -17.22 9.80
N GLU A 263 -1.83 -16.81 11.07
CA GLU A 263 -2.23 -15.45 11.42
C GLU A 263 -1.04 -14.51 11.55
N LYS A 264 -1.25 -13.24 11.18
CA LYS A 264 -0.30 -12.16 11.46
C LYS A 264 -0.06 -12.03 12.96
N ALA A 265 1.21 -11.78 13.33
CA ALA A 265 1.59 -11.57 14.72
C ALA A 265 0.66 -10.54 15.41
N PRO A 266 0.21 -10.80 16.66
CA PRO A 266 -0.57 -9.83 17.41
C PRO A 266 0.17 -8.49 17.52
N ARG A 267 -0.54 -7.39 17.29
CA ARG A 267 0.00 -6.04 17.51
C ARG A 267 -0.57 -5.53 18.84
N PRO A 268 0.28 -4.93 19.72
CA PRO A 268 -0.15 -4.35 20.97
C PRO A 268 -1.05 -3.12 20.76
#